data_AF-A0A7M3WK72-F1
#
_entry.id   AF-A0A7M3WK72-F1
#
_cell.length_a   1.000
_cell.length_b   1.000
_cell.length_c   1.000
_cell.angle_alpha   90.00
_cell.angle_beta   90.00
_cell.angle_gamma   90.00
#
_symmetry.space_group_name_H-M   'P 1'
#
loop_
_entity.id
_entity.type
_entity.pdbx_description
1 polymer ?
#
loop_
_entity_poly.entity_id
_entity_poly.type
_entity_poly.pdbx_seq_one_letter_code
_entity_poly.pdbx_strand_id
1 'polypeptide(L)'
;VRALVVGGEVVASMRRKAHGSEFRSNFHLGGSVTGVDLTEEQRRIAILSAETLGLEVAGVDMLESDRGPLVLEVNSSPGLEGIEGATKVNVAGKVAEHLNDLYSSNSTISEERSFSVSSSENESEHAL
;
A
#
# COMPACT_ATOMS: atom_id res chain seq x y z
N VAL A 1 1.81 15.16 -4.51
CA VAL A 1 2.63 13.91 -4.55
C VAL A 1 1.71 12.70 -4.52
N ARG A 2 2.14 11.57 -5.08
CA ARG A 2 1.50 10.26 -4.90
C ARG A 2 2.48 9.35 -4.16
N ALA A 3 2.04 8.75 -3.08
CA ALA A 3 2.72 7.67 -2.39
C ALA A 3 2.02 6.35 -2.72
N LEU A 4 2.79 5.28 -2.91
CA LEU A 4 2.24 3.95 -3.03
C LEU A 4 2.62 3.14 -1.79
N VAL A 5 1.59 2.70 -1.06
CA VAL A 5 1.71 1.91 0.16
C VAL A 5 1.44 0.45 -0.18
N VAL A 6 2.29 -0.44 0.32
CA VAL A 6 2.12 -1.90 0.26
C VAL A 6 2.51 -2.45 1.63
N GLY A 7 1.63 -3.20 2.28
CA GLY A 7 1.93 -3.85 3.57
C GLY A 7 2.35 -2.90 4.68
N GLY A 8 1.79 -1.69 4.72
CA GLY A 8 2.16 -0.67 5.72
C GLY A 8 3.43 0.11 5.39
N GLU A 9 4.05 -0.09 4.22
CA GLU A 9 5.25 0.63 3.80
C GLU A 9 5.03 1.46 2.54
N VAL A 10 5.56 2.69 2.49
CA VAL A 10 5.63 3.42 1.21
C VAL A 10 6.79 2.88 0.38
N VAL A 11 6.44 2.11 -0.65
CA VAL A 11 7.39 1.41 -1.52
C VAL A 11 7.88 2.23 -2.71
N ALA A 12 7.09 3.23 -3.12
CA ALA A 12 7.43 4.14 -4.20
C ALA A 12 6.67 5.45 -4.03
N SER A 13 7.23 6.55 -4.52
CA SER A 13 6.49 7.81 -4.56
C SER A 13 6.90 8.66 -5.75
N MET A 14 5.96 9.45 -6.26
CA MET A 14 6.16 10.32 -7.41
C MET A 14 5.50 11.68 -7.21
N ARG A 15 6.08 12.71 -7.83
CA ARG A 15 5.41 13.99 -8.03
C ARG A 15 4.80 14.01 -9.43
N ARG A 16 3.50 14.27 -9.49
CA ARG A 16 2.75 14.55 -10.72
C ARG A 16 2.65 16.07 -10.87
N LYS A 17 3.12 16.61 -11.99
CA LYS A 17 2.99 18.04 -12.31
C LYS A 17 2.13 18.21 -13.55
N ALA A 18 1.03 18.96 -13.44
CA ALA A 18 0.27 19.38 -14.62
C ALA A 18 1.13 20.33 -15.46
N HIS A 19 1.08 20.19 -16.78
CA HIS A 19 1.68 21.17 -17.69
C HIS A 19 0.65 22.27 -18.01
N GLY A 20 1.05 23.54 -17.89
CA GLY A 20 0.21 24.70 -18.20
C GLY A 20 -0.51 25.32 -17.00
N SER A 21 -1.26 26.40 -17.26
CA SER A 21 -2.05 27.16 -16.27
C SER A 21 -3.35 26.47 -15.86
N GLU A 22 -3.48 25.18 -16.12
CA GLU A 22 -4.74 24.45 -15.96
C GLU A 22 -4.63 23.44 -14.80
N PHE A 23 -5.37 23.72 -13.73
CA PHE A 23 -5.41 22.99 -12.45
C PHE A 23 -5.96 21.55 -12.58
N ARG A 24 -6.32 21.11 -13.79
CA ARG A 24 -6.93 19.80 -14.06
C ARG A 24 -5.87 18.79 -14.46
N SER A 25 -5.34 18.10 -13.46
CA SER A 25 -4.29 17.08 -13.55
C SER A 25 -4.77 15.76 -14.20
N ASN A 26 -5.39 15.82 -15.38
CA ASN A 26 -5.72 14.60 -16.12
C ASN A 26 -4.44 14.03 -16.74
N PHE A 27 -4.09 12.83 -16.28
CA PHE A 27 -2.82 12.12 -16.50
C PHE A 27 -2.51 11.74 -17.97
N HIS A 28 -3.36 12.10 -18.93
CA HIS A 28 -3.17 11.77 -20.36
C HIS A 28 -2.62 12.92 -21.23
N LEU A 29 -2.36 14.10 -20.67
CA LEU A 29 -2.02 15.32 -21.43
C LEU A 29 -0.59 15.86 -21.16
N GLY A 30 0.39 14.98 -20.96
CA GLY A 30 1.80 15.38 -20.96
C GLY A 30 2.31 16.03 -19.67
N GLY A 31 1.65 15.79 -18.53
CA GLY A 31 2.21 16.14 -17.22
C GLY A 31 3.50 15.35 -16.94
N SER A 32 4.51 15.99 -16.35
CA SER A 32 5.75 15.30 -15.99
C SER A 32 5.56 14.48 -14.71
N VAL A 33 6.10 13.27 -14.73
CA VAL A 33 6.11 12.36 -13.58
C VAL A 33 7.58 12.14 -13.20
N THR A 34 7.91 12.41 -11.95
CA THR A 34 9.28 12.26 -11.42
C THR A 34 9.24 11.57 -10.07
N GLY A 35 10.20 10.69 -9.81
CA GLY A 35 10.40 10.14 -8.47
C GLY A 35 10.64 11.25 -7.46
N VAL A 36 10.18 11.06 -6.23
CA VAL A 36 10.39 12.00 -5.14
C VAL A 36 10.69 11.24 -3.85
N ASP A 37 11.53 11.82 -3.00
CA ASP A 37 11.66 11.37 -1.61
C ASP A 37 10.62 12.09 -0.76
N LEU A 38 9.76 11.33 -0.10
CA LEU A 38 8.78 11.89 0.82
C LEU A 38 9.46 12.38 2.09
N THR A 39 8.93 13.45 2.66
CA THR A 39 9.23 13.80 4.05
C THR A 39 8.71 12.71 4.98
N GLU A 40 9.24 12.67 6.20
CA GLU A 40 8.78 11.75 7.24
C GLU A 40 7.27 11.89 7.51
N GLU A 41 6.78 13.14 7.59
CA GLU A 41 5.36 13.44 7.79
C GLU A 41 4.50 12.93 6.62
N GLN A 42 4.93 13.13 5.37
CA GLN A 42 4.23 12.63 4.18
C GLN A 42 4.16 11.10 4.16
N ARG A 43 5.27 10.42 4.49
CA ARG A 43 5.32 8.96 4.57
C ARG A 43 4.37 8.44 5.65
N ARG A 44 4.43 9.02 6.85
CA ARG A 44 3.56 8.67 7.98
C ARG A 44 2.09 8.83 7.63
N ILE A 45 1.71 9.95 7.03
CA ILE A 45 0.32 10.23 6.64
C ILE A 45 -0.16 9.27 5.54
N ALA A 46 0.71 8.92 4.58
CA ALA A 46 0.35 7.93 3.55
C ALA A 46 0.05 6.55 4.16
N ILE A 47 0.92 6.05 5.04
CA ILE A 47 0.75 4.76 5.71
C ILE A 47 -0.53 4.78 6.55
N LEU A 48 -0.69 5.80 7.40
CA LEU A 48 -1.86 5.92 8.26
C LEU A 48 -3.17 5.99 7.46
N SER A 49 -3.16 6.64 6.29
CA SER A 49 -4.34 6.71 5.42
C SER A 49 -4.74 5.34 4.87
N ALA A 50 -3.77 4.53 4.47
CA ALA A 50 -4.02 3.17 4.01
C ALA A 50 -4.51 2.26 5.16
N GLU A 51 -3.85 2.33 6.32
CA GLU A 51 -4.22 1.59 7.53
C GLU A 51 -5.63 1.94 8.01
N THR A 52 -5.98 3.23 8.05
CA THR A 52 -7.30 3.71 8.48
C THR A 52 -8.43 3.15 7.61
N LEU A 53 -8.13 2.88 6.33
CA LEU A 53 -9.08 2.30 5.38
C LEU A 53 -8.97 0.77 5.27
N GLY A 54 -8.07 0.13 6.02
CA GLY A 54 -7.84 -1.32 5.97
C GLY A 54 -7.33 -1.81 4.62
N LEU A 55 -6.50 -1.01 3.93
CA LEU A 55 -5.97 -1.34 2.61
C LEU A 55 -4.54 -1.88 2.70
N GLU A 56 -4.34 -3.10 2.20
CA GLU A 56 -3.01 -3.73 2.06
C GLU A 56 -2.17 -3.08 0.95
N VAL A 57 -2.83 -2.53 -0.07
CA VAL A 57 -2.21 -1.81 -1.18
C VAL A 57 -3.02 -0.55 -1.45
N ALA A 58 -2.36 0.60 -1.49
CA ALA A 58 -3.03 1.88 -1.73
C ALA A 58 -2.14 2.89 -2.46
N GLY A 59 -2.74 3.63 -3.39
CA GLY A 59 -2.18 4.89 -3.88
C GLY A 59 -2.75 6.05 -3.07
N VAL A 60 -1.91 6.77 -2.34
CA VAL A 60 -2.31 7.93 -1.54
C VAL A 60 -1.81 9.20 -2.19
N ASP A 61 -2.73 10.08 -2.56
CA ASP A 61 -2.41 11.37 -3.12
C ASP A 61 -2.47 12.46 -2.07
N MET A 62 -1.47 13.34 -2.08
CA MET A 62 -1.36 14.44 -1.13
C MET A 62 -0.98 15.73 -1.83
N LEU A 63 -1.51 16.85 -1.34
CA LEU A 63 -0.98 18.19 -1.60
C LEU A 63 0.08 18.56 -0.57
N GLU A 64 1.08 19.29 -1.05
CA GLU A 64 2.09 19.91 -0.21
C GLU A 64 1.54 21.28 0.22
N SER A 65 1.48 21.54 1.52
CA SER A 65 0.99 22.81 2.07
C SER A 65 1.84 23.25 3.26
N ASP A 66 1.79 24.55 3.58
CA ASP A 66 2.53 25.11 4.72
C ASP A 66 2.08 24.55 6.08
N ARG A 67 0.90 23.92 6.14
CA ARG A 67 0.38 23.26 7.35
C ARG A 67 0.65 21.76 7.38
N GLY A 68 1.46 21.26 6.46
CA GLY A 68 1.75 19.83 6.30
C GLY A 68 1.02 19.19 5.12
N PRO A 69 1.19 17.87 4.93
CA PRO A 69 0.58 17.14 3.82
C PRO A 69 -0.94 17.03 3.99
N LEU A 70 -1.68 17.30 2.92
CA LEU A 70 -3.14 17.18 2.88
C LEU A 70 -3.54 16.03 1.96
N VAL A 71 -4.18 15.00 2.50
CA VAL A 71 -4.66 13.85 1.72
C VAL A 71 -5.80 14.28 0.79
N LEU A 72 -5.73 13.89 -0.47
CA LEU A 72 -6.72 14.19 -1.51
C LEU A 72 -7.56 12.97 -1.87
N GLU A 73 -6.91 11.86 -2.21
CA GLU A 73 -7.55 10.60 -2.53
C GLU A 73 -6.73 9.45 -1.98
N VAL A 74 -7.43 8.36 -1.66
CA VAL A 74 -6.83 7.05 -1.41
C VAL A 74 -7.48 6.06 -2.36
N ASN A 75 -6.67 5.43 -3.21
CA ASN A 75 -7.12 4.52 -4.24
C ASN A 75 -6.66 3.09 -3.91
N SER A 76 -7.60 2.15 -3.78
CA SER A 76 -7.34 0.74 -3.47
C SER A 76 -6.84 -0.08 -4.66
N SER A 77 -6.92 0.45 -5.89
CA SER A 77 -6.42 -0.18 -7.12
C SER A 77 -5.58 0.81 -7.93
N PRO A 78 -4.43 1.26 -7.39
CA PRO A 78 -3.59 2.26 -8.03
C PRO A 78 -2.91 1.70 -9.29
N GLY A 79 -2.84 2.52 -10.35
CA GLY A 79 -2.04 2.20 -11.54
C GLY A 79 -0.54 2.31 -11.26
N LEU A 80 0.25 1.39 -11.84
CA LEU A 80 1.69 1.23 -11.54
C LEU A 80 2.61 1.82 -12.61
N GLU A 81 2.19 1.83 -13.87
CA GLU A 81 3.05 2.19 -15.03
C GLU A 81 3.76 3.53 -14.84
N GLY A 82 3.01 4.58 -14.45
CA GLY A 82 3.56 5.91 -14.27
C GLY A 82 4.56 6.00 -13.10
N ILE A 83 4.29 5.31 -11.99
CA ILE A 83 5.14 5.39 -10.80
C ILE A 83 6.40 4.54 -10.97
N GLU A 84 6.30 3.32 -11.52
CA GLU A 84 7.46 2.48 -11.83
C GLU A 84 8.34 3.14 -12.90
N GLY A 85 7.71 3.77 -13.91
CA GLY A 85 8.42 4.55 -14.92
C GLY A 85 9.26 5.68 -14.32
N ALA A 86 8.74 6.35 -13.29
CA ALA A 86 9.37 7.50 -12.65
C ALA A 86 10.39 7.14 -11.55
N THR A 87 10.19 6.03 -10.83
CA THR A 87 11.04 5.63 -9.71
C THR A 87 12.01 4.50 -10.05
N LYS A 88 11.75 3.76 -11.14
CA LYS A 88 12.45 2.52 -11.51
C LYS A 88 12.37 1.41 -10.45
N VAL A 89 11.44 1.52 -9.51
CA VAL A 89 11.15 0.47 -8.52
C VAL A 89 10.23 -0.57 -9.14
N ASN A 90 10.53 -1.86 -8.96
CA ASN A 90 9.62 -2.95 -9.26
C ASN A 90 8.55 -3.04 -8.17
N VAL A 91 7.48 -2.27 -8.33
CA VAL A 91 6.37 -2.20 -7.40
C VAL A 91 5.51 -3.46 -7.49
N ALA A 92 5.27 -3.96 -8.70
CA ALA A 92 4.49 -5.17 -8.89
C ALA A 92 5.10 -6.36 -8.11
N GLY A 93 6.44 -6.46 -8.11
CA GLY A 93 7.18 -7.44 -7.32
C GLY A 93 6.92 -7.29 -5.81
N LYS A 94 6.99 -6.07 -5.27
CA LYS A 94 6.72 -5.82 -3.85
C LYS A 94 5.28 -6.17 -3.44
N VAL A 95 4.31 -5.95 -4.32
CA VAL A 95 2.93 -6.39 -4.08
C VAL A 95 2.85 -7.91 -4.05
N ALA A 96 3.49 -8.59 -5.00
CA ALA A 96 3.50 -10.06 -5.04
C ALA A 96 4.20 -10.67 -3.82
N GLU A 97 5.33 -10.09 -3.38
CA GLU A 97 6.05 -10.45 -2.15
C GLU A 97 5.12 -10.33 -0.93
N HIS A 98 4.46 -9.17 -0.76
CA HIS A 98 3.53 -8.95 0.35
C HIS A 98 2.36 -9.95 0.36
N LEU A 99 1.77 -10.23 -0.81
CA LEU A 99 0.69 -11.22 -0.91
C LEU A 99 1.17 -12.64 -0.55
N ASN A 100 2.39 -12.99 -0.93
CA ASN A 100 2.98 -14.28 -0.55
C ASN A 100 3.19 -14.36 0.97
N ASP A 101 3.68 -13.30 1.59
CA ASP A 101 3.91 -13.25 3.04
C ASP A 101 2.59 -13.35 3.84
N LEU A 102 1.54 -12.65 3.39
CA LEU A 102 0.20 -12.78 3.95
C LEU A 102 -0.34 -14.22 3.85
N TYR A 103 -0.14 -14.87 2.70
CA TYR A 103 -0.61 -16.24 2.50
C TYR A 103 0.18 -17.27 3.33
N SER A 104 1.51 -17.13 3.39
CA SER A 104 2.37 -17.97 4.22
C SER A 104 2.01 -17.85 5.70
N SER A 105 1.79 -16.62 6.20
CA SER A 105 1.38 -16.38 7.58
C SER A 105 0.02 -17.01 7.91
N ASN A 106 -0.95 -16.92 6.99
CA ASN A 106 -2.27 -17.53 7.18
C ASN A 106 -2.25 -19.07 7.09
N SER A 107 -1.34 -19.64 6.30
CA SER A 107 -1.18 -21.09 6.18
C SER A 107 -0.61 -21.70 7.47
N THR A 108 0.33 -21.03 8.13
CA THR A 108 0.85 -21.47 9.44
C THR A 108 -0.23 -21.42 10.52
N ILE A 109 -1.06 -20.37 10.54
CA ILE A 109 -2.16 -20.24 11.51
C ILE A 109 -3.24 -21.33 11.29
N SER A 110 -3.52 -21.70 10.04
CA SER A 110 -4.51 -22.74 9.74
C SER A 110 -4.01 -24.14 10.11
N GLU A 111 -2.72 -24.44 9.91
CA GLU A 111 -2.09 -25.69 10.36
C GLU A 111 -2.07 -25.81 11.89
N GLU A 112 -1.69 -24.73 12.61
CA GLU A 112 -1.70 -24.71 14.09
C GLU A 112 -3.11 -24.87 14.66
N ARG A 113 -4.12 -24.22 14.07
CA ARG A 113 -5.53 -24.39 14.47
C ARG A 113 -6.01 -25.81 14.23
N SER A 114 -5.65 -26.42 13.09
CA SER A 114 -6.03 -27.80 12.77
C SER A 114 -5.41 -28.82 13.74
N PHE A 115 -4.21 -28.55 14.26
CA PHE A 115 -3.54 -29.38 15.26
C PHE A 115 -4.13 -29.20 16.67
N SER A 116 -4.57 -27.99 17.03
CA SER A 116 -5.22 -27.72 18.32
C SER A 116 -6.61 -28.36 18.45
N VAL A 117 -7.39 -28.40 17.36
CA VAL A 117 -8.73 -29.01 17.34
C VAL A 117 -8.63 -30.53 17.50
N SER A 118 -7.72 -31.20 16.78
CA SER A 118 -7.53 -32.66 16.89
C SER A 118 -7.05 -33.10 18.27
N SER A 119 -6.28 -32.26 18.96
CA SER A 119 -5.82 -32.50 20.33
C SER A 119 -6.96 -32.43 21.36
N SER A 120 -7.94 -31.54 21.14
CA SER A 120 -9.10 -31.37 22.03
C SER A 120 -10.17 -32.45 21.88
N GLU A 121 -10.30 -33.04 20.69
CA GLU A 121 -11.25 -34.14 20.45
C GLU A 121 -10.79 -35.44 21.14
N ASN A 122 -9.47 -35.69 21.21
CA ASN A 122 -8.89 -36.89 21.81
C ASN A 122 -8.96 -36.96 23.35
N GLU A 123 -9.13 -35.84 24.05
CA GLU A 123 -9.29 -35.86 25.52
C GLU A 123 -10.73 -36.23 25.96
N SER A 124 -11.70 -36.13 25.04
CA SER A 124 -13.12 -36.34 25.36
C SER A 124 -13.59 -37.79 25.25
N GLU A 125 -12.82 -38.67 24.59
CA GLU A 125 -13.16 -40.11 24.46
C GLU A 125 -12.63 -40.99 25.61
N HIS A 126 -11.81 -40.46 26.52
CA HIS A 126 -11.20 -41.26 27.59
C HIS A 126 -11.84 -41.09 29.00
N ALA A 127 -12.98 -40.41 29.10
CA ALA A 127 -13.60 -40.03 30.38
C ALA A 127 -14.85 -40.83 30.81
N LEU A 128 -15.10 -42.04 30.30
CA LEU A 128 -16.21 -42.91 30.74
C LEU A 128 -15.76 -44.33 31.09
#